data_AF-A0A956IMF5-F1
#
_entry.id   AF-A0A956IMF5-F1
#
_cell.length_a   1.000
_cell.length_b   1.000
_cell.length_c   1.000
_cell.angle_alpha   90.00
_cell.angle_beta   90.00
_cell.angle_gamma   90.00
#
_symmetry.space_group_name_H-M   'P 1'
#
loop_
_entity.id
_entity.type
_entity.pdbx_description
1 polymer ?
#
loop_
_entity_poly.entity_id
_entity_poly.type
_entity_poly.pdbx_seq_one_letter_code
_entity_poly.pdbx_strand_id
1 'polypeptide(L)'
;MTDEAFKQQLLSLAHRLGNCLLVVQGNTALLRQSPADVKQVVELSGDVQDASEQASQLVAELQRLARAHASDPSEVVSGTHKVA
;
A
#
# COMPACT_ATOMS: atom_id res chain seq x y z
N MET A 1 -2.33 2.53 19.87
CA MET A 1 -2.01 1.31 19.08
C MET A 1 -0.60 0.88 19.50
N THR A 2 -0.30 -0.41 19.68
CA THR A 2 1.08 -0.79 20.01
C THR A 2 1.96 -0.70 18.77
N ASP A 3 3.25 -0.36 18.94
CA ASP A 3 4.21 -0.29 17.83
C ASP A 3 4.30 -1.60 17.04
N GLU A 4 4.13 -2.73 17.71
CA GLU A 4 4.11 -4.04 17.06
C GLU A 4 2.88 -4.21 16.18
N ALA A 5 1.69 -3.81 16.64
CA ALA A 5 0.48 -3.86 15.83
C ALA A 5 0.58 -2.94 14.59
N PHE A 6 1.19 -1.76 14.75
CA PHE A 6 1.46 -0.85 13.63
C PHE A 6 2.41 -1.48 12.61
N LYS A 7 3.53 -2.07 13.06
CA LYS A 7 4.49 -2.76 12.17
C LYS A 7 3.84 -3.91 11.42
N GLN A 8 3.05 -4.73 12.08
CA GLN A 8 2.34 -5.85 11.44
C GLN A 8 1.34 -5.36 10.37
N GLN A 9 0.59 -4.29 10.67
CA GLN A 9 -0.30 -3.67 9.68
C GLN A 9 0.47 -3.07 8.49
N LEU A 10 1.59 -2.39 8.76
CA LEU A 10 2.44 -1.82 7.72
C LEU A 10 3.01 -2.90 6.79
N LEU A 11 3.51 -4.00 7.35
CA LEU A 11 4.02 -5.14 6.60
C LEU A 11 2.92 -5.80 5.75
N SER A 12 1.73 -5.98 6.32
CA SER A 12 0.59 -6.55 5.61
C SER A 12 0.18 -5.69 4.41
N LEU A 13 0.06 -4.37 4.60
CA LEU A 13 -0.29 -3.43 3.54
C LEU A 13 0.80 -3.35 2.47
N ALA A 14 2.08 -3.31 2.86
CA ALA A 14 3.20 -3.29 1.94
C ALA A 14 3.25 -4.56 1.08
N HIS A 15 3.01 -5.73 1.65
CA HIS A 15 2.97 -6.99 0.92
C HIS A 15 1.82 -7.01 -0.10
N ARG A 16 0.61 -6.58 0.30
CA ARG A 16 -0.54 -6.48 -0.60
C ARG A 16 -0.26 -5.51 -1.75
N LEU A 17 0.35 -4.36 -1.46
CA LEU A 17 0.72 -3.37 -2.48
C LEU A 17 1.74 -3.96 -3.47
N GLY A 18 2.74 -4.68 -2.96
CA GLY A 18 3.71 -5.39 -3.79
C GLY A 18 3.04 -6.35 -4.78
N ASN A 19 2.05 -7.13 -4.33
CA ASN A 19 1.32 -8.06 -5.18
C ASN A 19 0.54 -7.33 -6.29
N CYS A 20 -0.14 -6.22 -5.97
CA CYS A 20 -0.81 -5.41 -6.98
C CYS A 20 0.17 -4.88 -8.03
N LEU A 21 1.34 -4.39 -7.61
CA LEU A 21 2.37 -3.89 -8.52
C LEU A 21 2.94 -4.97 -9.43
N LEU A 22 3.10 -6.21 -8.94
CA LEU A 22 3.53 -7.34 -9.76
C LEU A 22 2.52 -7.68 -10.85
N VAL A 23 1.21 -7.66 -10.55
CA VAL A 23 0.15 -7.87 -11.54
C VAL A 23 0.19 -6.78 -12.61
N VAL A 24 0.25 -5.51 -12.19
CA VAL A 24 0.34 -4.37 -13.12
C VAL A 24 1.55 -4.50 -14.04
N GLN A 25 2.74 -4.75 -13.48
CA GLN A 25 3.97 -4.85 -14.24
C GLN A 25 3.97 -6.06 -15.18
N GLY A 26 3.56 -7.23 -14.69
CA GLY A 26 3.50 -8.46 -15.46
C GLY A 26 2.54 -8.35 -16.64
N ASN A 27 1.32 -7.91 -16.39
CA ASN A 27 0.30 -7.81 -17.44
C ASN A 27 0.61 -6.66 -18.41
N THR A 28 1.21 -5.56 -17.97
CA THR A 28 1.72 -4.51 -18.88
C THR A 28 2.87 -5.02 -19.75
N ALA A 29 3.72 -5.90 -19.23
CA ALA A 29 4.76 -6.54 -20.04
C ALA A 29 4.17 -7.47 -21.10
N LEU A 30 3.16 -8.28 -20.73
CA LEU A 30 2.44 -9.15 -21.66
C LEU A 30 1.70 -8.36 -22.74
N LEU A 31 1.01 -7.28 -22.37
CA LEU A 31 0.33 -6.38 -23.32
C LEU A 31 1.29 -5.80 -24.36
N ARG A 32 2.52 -5.46 -23.96
CA ARG A 32 3.56 -4.96 -24.90
C ARG A 32 4.07 -6.03 -25.86
N GLN A 33 3.92 -7.30 -25.52
CA GLN A 33 4.40 -8.44 -26.30
C GLN A 33 3.28 -9.11 -27.11
N SER A 34 2.00 -8.85 -26.79
CA SER A 34 0.87 -9.57 -27.37
C SER A 34 0.59 -9.12 -28.82
N PRO A 35 0.68 -10.02 -29.82
CA PRO A 35 0.33 -9.72 -31.19
C PRO A 35 -1.19 -9.82 -31.38
N ALA A 36 -1.88 -8.67 -31.30
CA ALA A 36 -3.22 -8.41 -31.84
C ALA A 36 -4.41 -9.32 -31.43
N ASP A 37 -4.29 -10.19 -30.42
CA ASP A 37 -5.48 -10.85 -29.84
C ASP A 37 -6.22 -9.85 -28.94
N VAL A 38 -7.24 -9.21 -29.53
CA VAL A 38 -8.07 -8.19 -28.87
C VAL A 38 -8.70 -8.71 -27.59
N LYS A 39 -9.08 -9.99 -27.52
CA LYS A 39 -9.70 -10.56 -26.32
C LYS A 39 -8.68 -10.63 -25.18
N GLN A 40 -7.49 -11.15 -25.47
CA GLN A 40 -6.40 -11.20 -24.50
C GLN A 40 -5.97 -9.80 -24.04
N VAL A 41 -5.92 -8.83 -24.95
CA VAL A 41 -5.59 -7.44 -24.62
C VAL A 41 -6.62 -6.83 -23.65
N VAL A 42 -7.91 -7.07 -23.88
CA VAL A 42 -8.97 -6.59 -22.99
C VAL A 42 -8.88 -7.23 -21.60
N GLU A 43 -8.69 -8.54 -21.52
CA GLU A 43 -8.56 -9.26 -20.24
C GLU A 43 -7.36 -8.75 -19.44
N LEU A 44 -6.18 -8.69 -20.05
CA LEU A 44 -4.96 -8.20 -19.39
C LEU A 44 -5.08 -6.72 -18.98
N SER A 45 -5.77 -5.89 -19.78
CA SER A 45 -5.99 -4.48 -19.44
C SER A 45 -6.95 -4.33 -18.26
N GLY A 46 -7.97 -5.18 -18.18
CA GLY A 46 -8.88 -5.25 -17.03
C GLY A 46 -8.13 -5.59 -15.75
N ASP A 47 -7.30 -6.63 -15.78
CA ASP A 47 -6.47 -7.02 -14.63
C ASP A 47 -5.52 -5.89 -14.19
N VAL A 48 -4.91 -5.17 -15.14
CA VAL A 48 -4.05 -4.01 -14.84
C VAL A 48 -4.85 -2.90 -14.16
N GLN A 49 -6.04 -2.59 -14.66
CA GLN A 49 -6.90 -1.56 -14.11
C GLN A 49 -7.33 -1.90 -12.68
N ASP A 50 -7.85 -3.11 -12.46
CA ASP A 50 -8.31 -3.57 -11.15
C ASP A 50 -7.17 -3.60 -10.12
N ALA A 51 -5.99 -4.07 -10.53
CA ALA A 51 -4.81 -4.07 -9.66
C ALA A 51 -4.31 -2.65 -9.35
N SER A 52 -4.41 -1.72 -10.31
CA SER A 52 -4.04 -0.31 -10.11
C SER A 52 -4.98 0.42 -9.17
N GLU A 53 -6.28 0.12 -9.24
CA GLU A 53 -7.27 0.68 -8.31
C GLU A 53 -7.03 0.16 -6.89
N GLN A 54 -6.83 -1.15 -6.73
CA GLN A 54 -6.48 -1.74 -5.45
C GLN A 54 -5.19 -1.17 -4.87
N ALA A 55 -4.14 -0.98 -5.69
CA ALA A 55 -2.89 -0.35 -5.27
C ALA A 55 -3.12 1.07 -4.75
N SER A 56 -3.96 1.85 -5.42
CA SER A 56 -4.29 3.23 -5.03
C SER A 56 -5.00 3.27 -3.67
N GLN A 57 -5.93 2.35 -3.43
CA GLN A 57 -6.62 2.22 -2.15
C GLN A 57 -5.64 1.83 -1.02
N LEU A 58 -4.72 0.90 -1.26
CA LEU A 58 -3.70 0.48 -0.30
C LEU A 58 -2.74 1.62 0.05
N VAL A 59 -2.35 2.44 -0.93
CA VAL A 59 -1.52 3.63 -0.70
C VAL A 59 -2.27 4.64 0.18
N ALA A 60 -3.56 4.87 -0.05
CA ALA A 60 -4.36 5.74 0.80
C ALA A 60 -4.48 5.20 2.23
N GLU A 61 -4.62 3.88 2.40
CA GLU A 61 -4.65 3.22 3.71
C GLU A 61 -3.31 3.34 4.44
N LEU A 62 -2.18 3.14 3.73
CA LEU A 62 -0.83 3.37 4.27
C LEU A 62 -0.64 4.82 4.73
N GLN A 63 -1.05 5.80 3.93
CA GLN A 63 -0.98 7.22 4.29
C GLN A 63 -1.83 7.54 5.52
N ARG A 64 -3.03 6.96 5.61
CA ARG A 64 -3.91 7.10 6.78
C ARG A 64 -3.27 6.49 8.03
N LEU A 65 -2.70 5.29 7.91
CA LEU A 65 -2.02 4.60 9.00
C LEU A 65 -0.81 5.39 9.50
N ALA A 66 0.01 5.93 8.60
CA ALA A 66 1.16 6.76 8.93
C ALA A 66 0.75 8.04 9.68
N ARG A 67 -0.31 8.73 9.23
CA ARG A 67 -0.86 9.92 9.91
C ARG A 67 -1.40 9.60 11.29
N ALA A 68 -2.12 8.48 11.43
CA ALA A 68 -2.67 8.05 12.71
C ALA A 68 -1.57 7.74 13.74
N HIS A 69 -0.48 7.08 13.32
CA HIS A 69 0.65 6.80 14.19
C HIS A 69 1.44 8.06 14.57
N ALA A 70 1.64 8.99 13.63
CA ALA A 70 2.31 10.26 13.89
C ALA A 70 1.51 11.23 14.78
N SER A 71 0.19 11.01 14.92
CA SER A 71 -0.69 11.87 15.72
C SER A 71 -0.91 11.37 17.15
N ASP A 72 -0.25 10.27 17.57
CA ASP A 72 -0.34 9.77 18.94
C ASP A 72 0.52 10.68 19.87
N PRO A 73 -0.08 11.53 20.72
CA PRO A 73 0.65 12.57 21.46
C PRO A 73 1.39 12.06 22.72
N SER A 74 1.68 10.76 22.81
CA SER A 74 2.10 10.14 24.08
C SER A 74 3.58 10.29 24.45
N GLU A 75 4.39 11.08 23.73
CA GLU A 75 5.83 11.27 24.02
C GLU A 75 6.26 12.72 24.34
N VAL A 76 5.40 13.56 24.94
CA VAL A 76 5.81 14.91 25.44
C VAL A 76 5.57 15.11 26.95
N VAL A 77 5.35 14.04 27.74
CA VAL A 77 5.29 14.16 29.22
C VAL A 77 6.30 13.23 29.88
N SER A 78 7.58 13.43 29.59
CA SER A 78 8.67 12.91 30.41
C SER A 78 9.79 13.94 30.42
N GLY A 79 9.64 14.99 31.24
CA GLY A 79 10.69 16.00 31.27
C GLY A 79 10.51 17.29 32.07
N THR A 80 9.51 17.45 32.95
CA THR A 80 9.54 18.56 33.92
C THR A 80 8.79 18.18 35.19
N HIS A 81 9.44 17.49 36.12
CA HIS A 81 9.20 17.64 37.57
C HIS A 81 10.49 17.21 38.28
N LYS A 82 11.50 18.07 38.23
CA LYS A 82 12.64 18.05 39.15
C LYS A 82 12.51 19.27 40.05
N VAL A 83 12.05 19.00 41.27
CA VAL A 83 12.41 19.63 42.56
C VAL A 83 12.46 21.17 42.61
N ALA A 84 11.52 21.75 43.35
CA ALA A 84 11.78 22.88 44.24
C ALA A 84 11.20 22.51 45.62
#